data_AF-A0A0F6YMQ7-F1
#
_entry.id   AF-A0A0F6YMQ7-F1
#
_cell.length_a   1.000
_cell.length_b   1.000
_cell.length_c   1.000
_cell.angle_alpha   90.00
_cell.angle_beta   90.00
_cell.angle_gamma   90.00
#
_symmetry.space_group_name_H-M   'P 1'
#
loop_
_entity.id
_entity.type
_entity.pdbx_description
1 polymer ?
#
loop_
_entity_poly.entity_id
_entity_poly.type
_entity_poly.pdbx_seq_one_letter_code
_entity_poly.pdbx_strand_id
1 'polypeptide(L)'
;MLVALALVACAPEGEGSFAVDRAGLEGRSAELVFTADHQQRVEGTLVAGGIATISYDASRLTTCRGERYGNPAWSIYAHYRIAGGDVRSVHVAGHAPAPDQVGLPIELTQAGELEVWFENTSSFGCQGWDSAFGANHRFTIEAAQTDEAPIARFAAGGGISVSGDVRQSARLTIEYDVARLPQCRDTRYGLPAWSVLAHYRFPSGRTGYVPVTSGSATLDLVESGELQLWFENQGYYGCRAWDSLDGANYRVVVDADPRAPGWMGNAASVINRMTCDGGPCDSSRVALENGWTYGTYARQRAAIRAIYFDVWKAGVTDFDNANLWADLDVQVHYRWRSTGAFQTRYVRFFRRVGNDARYELPMAEIDPLAGPYTRTDPSQCPDADLRVSGDPSGAYVAANVEYYFTVNGVALRRTDGVNFIGTFEDYRSQLEICLQ
;
A
#
# COMPACT_ATOMS: atom_id res chain seq x y z
N MET A 1 -26.64 -32.82 61.11
CA MET A 1 -27.30 -31.50 61.29
C MET A 1 -26.24 -30.41 61.21
N LEU A 2 -25.94 -29.95 60.00
CA LEU A 2 -25.75 -28.55 59.61
C LEU A 2 -25.46 -28.57 58.10
N VAL A 3 -26.34 -27.94 57.33
CA VAL A 3 -26.26 -27.78 55.88
C VAL A 3 -25.34 -26.59 55.62
N ALA A 4 -24.26 -26.78 54.86
CA ALA A 4 -23.40 -25.71 54.37
C ALA A 4 -23.98 -25.17 53.05
N LEU A 5 -24.49 -23.95 53.10
CA LEU A 5 -25.02 -23.20 51.97
C LEU A 5 -23.86 -22.39 51.36
N ALA A 6 -23.33 -22.81 50.20
CA ALA A 6 -22.39 -22.01 49.42
C ALA A 6 -23.19 -21.11 48.48
N LEU A 7 -23.23 -19.80 48.76
CA LEU A 7 -23.80 -18.79 47.89
C LEU A 7 -22.84 -18.51 46.74
N VAL A 8 -23.30 -18.84 45.53
CA VAL A 8 -22.74 -18.38 44.26
C VAL A 8 -23.11 -16.90 44.12
N ALA A 9 -22.13 -16.01 44.09
CA ALA A 9 -22.33 -14.61 43.73
C ALA A 9 -22.18 -14.48 42.21
N CYS A 10 -23.31 -14.28 41.52
CA CYS A 10 -23.33 -13.81 40.14
C CYS A 10 -22.84 -12.36 40.10
N ALA A 11 -21.72 -12.11 39.41
CA ALA A 11 -21.39 -10.78 38.94
C ALA A 11 -22.25 -10.48 37.68
N PRO A 12 -22.89 -9.31 37.57
CA PRO A 12 -23.48 -8.90 36.30
C PRO A 12 -22.36 -8.45 35.35
N GLU A 13 -22.16 -9.21 34.28
CA GLU A 13 -21.55 -8.72 33.05
C GLU A 13 -22.46 -7.65 32.43
N GLY A 14 -21.87 -6.54 31.97
CA GLY A 14 -22.63 -5.54 31.22
C GLY A 14 -22.00 -4.16 31.08
N GLU A 15 -20.78 -4.07 30.56
CA GLU A 15 -20.34 -2.85 29.87
C GLU A 15 -20.24 -3.18 28.37
N GLY A 16 -21.39 -3.14 27.70
CA GLY A 16 -21.43 -3.10 26.25
C GLY A 16 -20.89 -1.75 25.79
N SER A 17 -19.66 -1.72 25.29
CA SER A 17 -19.21 -0.60 24.46
C SER A 17 -20.12 -0.56 23.22
N PHE A 18 -20.67 0.60 22.91
CA PHE A 18 -21.40 0.81 21.67
C PHE A 18 -20.39 0.84 20.53
N ALA A 19 -20.07 -0.33 19.99
CA ALA A 19 -19.44 -0.44 18.69
C ALA A 19 -20.46 0.03 17.64
N VAL A 20 -20.29 1.26 17.14
CA VAL A 20 -20.84 1.63 15.83
C VAL A 20 -20.34 0.57 14.87
N ASP A 21 -21.23 -0.08 14.12
CA ASP A 21 -20.85 -1.13 13.18
C ASP A 21 -19.96 -0.50 12.09
N ARG A 22 -18.64 -0.69 12.18
CA ARG A 22 -17.61 -0.06 11.32
C ARG A 22 -17.41 -0.82 9.99
N ALA A 23 -18.29 -1.76 9.67
CA ALA A 23 -18.23 -2.52 8.43
C ALA A 23 -18.35 -1.57 7.22
N GLY A 24 -17.30 -1.48 6.39
CA GLY A 24 -17.24 -0.63 5.20
C GLY A 24 -16.48 0.70 5.35
N LEU A 25 -15.90 0.99 6.52
CA LEU A 25 -15.04 2.17 6.76
C LEU A 25 -13.54 1.82 6.86
N GLU A 26 -13.14 0.61 6.47
CA GLU A 26 -11.74 0.18 6.49
C GLU A 26 -10.87 1.18 5.69
N GLY A 27 -9.93 1.83 6.36
CA GLY A 27 -9.08 2.88 5.77
C GLY A 27 -9.72 4.28 5.64
N ARG A 28 -10.94 4.49 6.15
CA ARG A 28 -11.66 5.78 6.14
C ARG A 28 -12.11 6.24 7.54
N SER A 29 -11.47 5.71 8.58
CA SER A 29 -11.63 6.16 9.97
C SER A 29 -10.29 6.61 10.54
N ALA A 30 -10.28 7.71 11.27
CA ALA A 30 -9.12 8.18 12.02
C ALA A 30 -9.49 8.62 13.43
N GLU A 31 -8.51 8.66 14.31
CA GLU A 31 -8.63 9.15 15.69
C GLU A 31 -7.68 10.32 15.92
N LEU A 32 -8.23 11.45 16.36
CA LEU A 32 -7.48 12.62 16.79
C LEU A 32 -7.26 12.52 18.31
N VAL A 33 -6.01 12.29 18.71
CA VAL A 33 -5.65 12.09 20.12
C VAL A 33 -5.02 13.37 20.67
N PHE A 34 -5.57 13.87 21.77
CA PHE A 34 -5.10 15.04 22.51
C PHE A 34 -4.80 14.64 23.96
N THR A 35 -3.52 14.59 24.33
CA THR A 35 -3.06 14.05 25.61
C THR A 35 -2.92 15.13 26.69
N ALA A 36 -2.85 14.69 27.96
CA ALA A 36 -2.67 15.53 29.15
C ALA A 36 -1.47 16.50 29.07
N ASP A 37 -0.38 16.06 28.45
CA ASP A 37 0.87 16.80 28.27
C ASP A 37 0.84 17.73 27.03
N HIS A 38 -0.35 18.05 26.55
CA HIS A 38 -0.62 18.90 25.39
C HIS A 38 -0.03 18.39 24.06
N GLN A 39 0.38 17.12 23.97
CA GLN A 39 0.72 16.52 22.68
C GLN A 39 -0.55 16.24 21.88
N GLN A 40 -0.39 16.17 20.56
CA GLN A 40 -1.45 15.76 19.66
C GLN A 40 -0.91 14.80 18.61
N ARG A 41 -1.73 13.83 18.22
CA ARG A 41 -1.41 12.91 17.12
C ARG A 41 -2.67 12.47 16.41
N VAL A 42 -2.50 12.00 15.19
CA VAL A 42 -3.56 11.37 14.39
C VAL A 42 -3.21 9.89 14.28
N GLU A 43 -4.17 9.03 14.60
CA GLU A 43 -4.07 7.59 14.36
C GLU A 43 -5.00 7.25 13.18
N GLY A 44 -4.46 6.70 12.09
CA GLY A 44 -5.18 6.51 10.83
C GLY A 44 -5.10 7.69 9.86
N THR A 45 -5.94 7.71 8.82
CA THR A 45 -5.92 8.73 7.76
C THR A 45 -7.25 9.48 7.71
N LEU A 46 -7.19 10.81 7.76
CA LEU A 46 -8.34 11.68 7.55
C LEU A 46 -8.63 11.76 6.05
N VAL A 47 -9.72 11.13 5.60
CA VAL A 47 -10.11 11.10 4.18
C VAL A 47 -11.54 11.61 4.04
N ALA A 48 -11.80 12.39 2.99
CA ALA A 48 -13.13 12.86 2.66
C ALA A 48 -14.11 11.68 2.47
N GLY A 49 -15.34 11.83 2.95
CA GLY A 49 -16.32 10.75 3.05
C GLY A 49 -16.05 9.76 4.20
N GLY A 50 -14.99 9.96 4.99
CA GLY A 50 -14.68 9.18 6.18
C GLY A 50 -15.18 9.81 7.48
N ILE A 51 -14.74 9.26 8.61
CA ILE A 51 -15.05 9.76 9.95
C ILE A 51 -13.78 9.97 10.78
N ALA A 52 -13.79 10.97 11.66
CA ALA A 52 -12.76 11.20 12.67
C ALA A 52 -13.37 11.18 14.08
N THR A 53 -12.83 10.38 14.99
CA THR A 53 -13.16 10.44 16.41
C THR A 53 -12.16 11.30 17.16
N ILE A 54 -12.59 11.94 18.26
CA ILE A 54 -11.69 12.71 19.12
C ILE A 54 -11.53 11.98 20.44
N SER A 55 -10.29 11.68 20.79
CA SER A 55 -9.88 11.22 22.12
C SER A 55 -9.20 12.37 22.84
N TYR A 56 -9.94 13.02 23.74
CA TYR A 56 -9.49 14.21 24.45
C TYR A 56 -9.26 13.91 25.93
N ASP A 57 -8.01 14.01 26.39
CA ASP A 57 -7.71 13.91 27.80
C ASP A 57 -8.17 15.18 28.52
N ALA A 58 -9.20 15.02 29.37
CA ALA A 58 -9.75 16.13 30.11
C ALA A 58 -8.66 16.89 30.91
N SER A 59 -7.65 16.24 31.46
CA SER A 59 -6.63 16.94 32.27
C SER A 59 -5.84 18.03 31.51
N ARG A 60 -5.94 18.07 30.19
CA ARG A 60 -5.40 19.14 29.33
C ARG A 60 -6.08 20.51 29.54
N LEU A 61 -7.35 20.54 29.94
CA LEU A 61 -8.12 21.77 30.18
C LEU A 61 -8.81 21.75 31.54
N THR A 62 -8.03 22.02 32.59
CA THR A 62 -8.47 22.00 34.00
C THR A 62 -9.18 23.27 34.46
N THR A 63 -8.97 24.38 33.75
CA THR A 63 -9.62 25.67 34.03
C THR A 63 -11.14 25.54 33.93
N CYS A 64 -11.89 26.28 34.75
CA CYS A 64 -13.36 26.30 34.73
C CYS A 64 -14.05 24.96 35.07
N ARG A 65 -13.44 24.17 35.95
CA ARG A 65 -14.08 22.96 36.51
C ARG A 65 -14.74 23.26 37.85
N GLY A 66 -15.90 22.64 38.04
CA GLY A 66 -16.61 22.63 39.32
C GLY A 66 -17.52 21.41 39.41
N GLU A 67 -17.96 21.09 40.61
CA GLU A 67 -18.86 19.96 40.84
C GLU A 67 -20.18 20.43 41.42
N ARG A 68 -21.24 19.67 41.12
CA ARG A 68 -22.56 19.86 41.70
C ARG A 68 -23.11 18.49 42.08
N TYR A 69 -23.41 18.30 43.36
CA TYR A 69 -23.89 17.02 43.89
C TYR A 69 -22.98 15.83 43.51
N GLY A 70 -21.66 16.03 43.57
CA GLY A 70 -20.66 15.00 43.26
C GLY A 70 -20.52 14.66 41.77
N ASN A 71 -21.19 15.40 40.88
CA ASN A 71 -21.09 15.22 39.43
C ASN A 71 -20.35 16.41 38.81
N PRO A 72 -19.65 16.21 37.68
CA PRO A 72 -19.13 17.31 36.88
C PRO A 72 -20.22 18.34 36.60
N ALA A 73 -19.95 19.61 36.87
CA ALA A 73 -20.82 20.74 36.55
C ALA A 73 -20.24 21.58 35.41
N TRP A 74 -19.46 20.93 34.55
CA TRP A 74 -18.73 21.47 33.41
C TRP A 74 -18.78 20.50 32.22
N SER A 75 -18.60 21.02 31.02
CA SER A 75 -18.62 20.26 29.76
C SER A 75 -17.53 20.79 28.83
N ILE A 76 -16.79 19.88 28.19
CA ILE A 76 -15.82 20.22 27.16
C ILE A 76 -16.41 19.88 25.79
N TYR A 77 -16.46 20.90 24.94
CA TYR A 77 -16.85 20.78 23.54
C TYR A 77 -15.61 20.89 22.66
N ALA A 78 -15.54 20.04 21.64
CA ALA A 78 -14.67 20.27 20.50
C ALA A 78 -15.49 21.01 19.44
N HIS A 79 -15.09 22.23 19.14
CA HIS A 79 -15.57 22.95 17.98
C HIS A 79 -14.67 22.65 16.80
N TYR A 80 -15.26 22.52 15.62
CA TYR A 80 -14.50 22.26 14.42
C TYR A 80 -15.12 22.91 13.20
N ARG A 81 -14.30 23.13 12.17
CA ARG A 81 -14.75 23.47 10.83
C ARG A 81 -13.87 22.80 9.79
N ILE A 82 -14.46 22.51 8.62
CA ILE A 82 -13.78 21.85 7.50
C ILE A 82 -13.70 22.83 6.34
N ALA A 83 -12.50 23.03 5.79
CA ALA A 83 -12.19 23.88 4.65
C ALA A 83 -12.77 25.31 4.78
N GLY A 84 -12.70 25.88 5.99
CA GLY A 84 -13.23 27.22 6.29
C GLY A 84 -14.76 27.34 6.29
N GLY A 85 -15.49 26.21 6.28
CA GLY A 85 -16.95 26.18 6.34
C GLY A 85 -17.53 26.47 7.73
N ASP A 86 -18.79 26.05 7.92
CA ASP A 86 -19.53 26.28 9.15
C ASP A 86 -18.88 25.61 10.37
N VAL A 87 -18.94 26.31 11.51
CA VAL A 87 -18.50 25.77 12.79
C VAL A 87 -19.54 24.78 13.32
N ARG A 88 -19.08 23.58 13.64
CA ARG A 88 -19.85 22.52 14.27
C ARG A 88 -19.24 22.18 15.62
N SER A 89 -19.94 21.42 16.45
CA SER A 89 -19.48 21.09 17.79
C SER A 89 -19.89 19.70 18.22
N VAL A 90 -18.97 18.99 18.87
CA VAL A 90 -19.21 17.68 19.49
C VAL A 90 -18.77 17.72 20.95
N HIS A 91 -19.45 16.95 21.80
CA HIS A 91 -19.09 16.83 23.21
C HIS A 91 -17.96 15.81 23.36
N VAL A 92 -16.91 16.13 24.11
CA VAL A 92 -15.73 15.26 24.24
C VAL A 92 -15.38 14.89 25.68
N ALA A 93 -15.83 15.65 26.68
CA ALA A 93 -15.64 15.30 28.10
C ALA A 93 -16.57 16.07 29.05
N GLY A 94 -16.73 15.57 30.28
CA GLY A 94 -17.50 16.23 31.35
C GLY A 94 -18.97 15.83 31.37
N HIS A 95 -19.83 16.71 31.87
CA HIS A 95 -21.27 16.49 31.95
C HIS A 95 -21.90 16.53 30.56
N ALA A 96 -22.52 15.44 30.13
CA ALA A 96 -23.30 15.36 28.91
C ALA A 96 -24.78 15.14 29.23
N PRO A 97 -25.72 15.66 28.40
CA PRO A 97 -27.15 15.41 28.57
C PRO A 97 -27.51 13.92 28.54
N ALA A 98 -26.75 13.13 27.78
CA ALA A 98 -26.80 11.68 27.78
C ALA A 98 -25.40 11.08 27.48
N PRO A 99 -25.05 9.91 28.04
CA PRO A 99 -23.72 9.31 27.86
C PRO A 99 -23.35 8.99 26.40
N ASP A 100 -24.35 8.72 25.55
CA ASP A 100 -24.21 8.43 24.13
C ASP A 100 -23.88 9.65 23.26
N GLN A 101 -23.89 10.85 23.84
CA GLN A 101 -23.55 12.10 23.14
C GLN A 101 -22.07 12.49 23.27
N VAL A 102 -21.28 11.74 24.04
CA VAL A 102 -19.84 11.98 24.22
C VAL A 102 -19.05 11.23 23.16
N GLY A 103 -18.11 11.92 22.50
CA GLY A 103 -17.20 11.31 21.54
C GLY A 103 -17.84 10.99 20.19
N LEU A 104 -18.94 11.69 19.83
CA LEU A 104 -19.56 11.54 18.51
C LEU A 104 -18.54 11.80 17.40
N PRO A 105 -18.54 10.97 16.33
CA PRO A 105 -17.60 11.13 15.24
C PRO A 105 -17.88 12.42 14.45
N ILE A 106 -16.80 13.01 13.96
CA ILE A 106 -16.82 14.07 12.96
C ILE A 106 -16.91 13.42 11.58
N GLU A 107 -17.95 13.73 10.83
CA GLU A 107 -18.04 13.39 9.41
C GLU A 107 -17.11 14.28 8.60
N LEU A 108 -16.17 13.67 7.86
CA LEU A 108 -15.20 14.36 7.03
C LEU A 108 -15.80 14.62 5.64
N THR A 109 -16.71 15.58 5.51
CA THR A 109 -17.54 15.71 4.32
C THR A 109 -16.81 16.11 3.03
N GLN A 110 -15.59 16.65 3.14
CA GLN A 110 -14.78 17.11 2.00
C GLN A 110 -13.29 17.14 2.35
N ALA A 111 -12.44 17.16 1.33
CA ALA A 111 -11.00 17.37 1.49
C ALA A 111 -10.69 18.82 1.91
N GLY A 112 -9.54 19.03 2.53
CA GLY A 112 -9.08 20.36 2.94
C GLY A 112 -8.58 20.40 4.39
N GLU A 113 -8.56 21.58 4.99
CA GLU A 113 -8.11 21.75 6.38
C GLU A 113 -9.24 21.47 7.36
N LEU A 114 -8.99 20.61 8.34
CA LEU A 114 -9.80 20.47 9.56
C LEU A 114 -9.19 21.32 10.66
N GLU A 115 -9.94 22.32 11.13
CA GLU A 115 -9.59 23.10 12.32
C GLU A 115 -10.40 22.61 13.51
N VAL A 116 -9.75 22.40 14.65
CA VAL A 116 -10.36 21.95 15.91
C VAL A 116 -9.89 22.82 17.07
N TRP A 117 -10.80 23.22 17.95
CA TRP A 117 -10.48 23.89 19.21
C TRP A 117 -11.47 23.49 20.30
N PHE A 118 -11.03 23.59 21.55
CA PHE A 118 -11.80 23.07 22.69
C PHE A 118 -12.24 24.20 23.60
N GLU A 119 -13.50 24.13 24.04
CA GLU A 119 -14.08 25.02 25.03
C GLU A 119 -14.50 24.20 26.25
N ASN A 120 -14.04 24.59 27.44
CA ASN A 120 -14.62 24.13 28.68
C ASN A 120 -15.61 25.18 29.21
N THR A 121 -16.85 24.78 29.40
CA THR A 121 -17.91 25.63 29.97
C THR A 121 -18.35 25.08 31.32
N SER A 122 -18.72 25.96 32.25
CA SER A 122 -19.26 25.54 33.55
C SER A 122 -20.63 26.15 33.82
N SER A 123 -21.45 25.43 34.58
CA SER A 123 -22.76 25.92 35.06
C SER A 123 -22.67 27.15 35.98
N PHE A 124 -21.45 27.52 36.40
CA PHE A 124 -21.16 28.69 37.21
C PHE A 124 -20.74 29.92 36.37
N GLY A 125 -20.83 29.84 35.03
CA GLY A 125 -20.54 30.96 34.13
C GLY A 125 -19.05 31.16 33.81
N CYS A 126 -18.22 30.12 33.98
CA CYS A 126 -16.79 30.15 33.64
C CYS A 126 -16.56 29.53 32.25
N GLN A 127 -15.64 30.09 31.47
CA GLN A 127 -15.19 29.56 30.19
C GLN A 127 -13.65 29.47 30.11
N GLY A 128 -13.14 28.38 29.55
CA GLY A 128 -11.72 28.15 29.29
C GLY A 128 -11.51 27.55 27.89
N TRP A 129 -10.33 27.78 27.31
CA TRP A 129 -10.05 27.40 25.92
C TRP A 129 -8.75 26.63 25.78
N ASP A 130 -8.74 25.66 24.86
CA ASP A 130 -7.54 25.01 24.34
C ASP A 130 -7.59 25.07 22.80
N SER A 131 -6.82 26.00 22.26
CA SER A 131 -6.87 26.39 20.84
C SER A 131 -5.47 26.58 20.25
N ALA A 132 -4.47 25.82 20.73
CA ALA A 132 -3.07 26.02 20.32
C ALA A 132 -2.64 27.50 20.41
N PHE A 133 -2.92 28.14 21.55
CA PHE A 133 -2.66 29.56 21.79
C PHE A 133 -3.35 30.52 20.78
N GLY A 134 -4.56 30.17 20.34
CA GLY A 134 -5.37 30.97 19.41
C GLY A 134 -5.21 30.62 17.93
N ALA A 135 -4.35 29.66 17.58
CA ALA A 135 -4.14 29.21 16.20
C ALA A 135 -5.13 28.12 15.74
N ASN A 136 -5.82 27.49 16.68
CA ASN A 136 -6.55 26.22 16.56
C ASN A 136 -5.65 25.04 16.15
N HIS A 137 -6.09 23.83 16.46
CA HIS A 137 -5.43 22.60 16.04
C HIS A 137 -5.80 22.33 14.58
N ARG A 138 -4.82 22.11 13.72
CA ARG A 138 -5.02 21.97 12.26
C ARG A 138 -4.59 20.59 11.78
N PHE A 139 -5.43 19.97 10.96
CA PHE A 139 -5.18 18.68 10.33
C PHE A 139 -5.58 18.72 8.85
N THR A 140 -4.97 17.88 8.03
CA THR A 140 -5.30 17.77 6.60
C THR A 140 -6.26 16.60 6.38
N ILE A 141 -7.38 16.86 5.74
CA ILE A 141 -8.29 15.85 5.19
C ILE A 141 -7.93 15.63 3.72
N GLU A 142 -7.56 14.40 3.39
CA GLU A 142 -7.25 13.96 2.04
C GLU A 142 -8.53 13.78 1.20
N ALA A 143 -8.42 13.89 -0.12
CA ALA A 143 -9.55 13.57 -1.00
C ALA A 143 -9.90 12.08 -0.95
N ALA A 144 -11.20 11.79 -0.95
CA ALA A 144 -11.73 10.45 -1.13
C ALA A 144 -11.13 9.84 -2.40
N GLN A 145 -10.63 8.61 -2.33
CA GLN A 145 -10.35 7.87 -3.55
C GLN A 145 -11.69 7.59 -4.23
N THR A 146 -11.87 8.06 -5.47
CA THR A 146 -12.94 7.53 -6.32
C THR A 146 -12.47 6.18 -6.85
N ASP A 147 -13.26 5.12 -6.62
CA ASP A 147 -12.98 3.78 -7.16
C ASP A 147 -13.24 3.69 -8.67
N GLU A 148 -13.48 4.83 -9.33
CA GLU A 148 -13.59 4.88 -10.78
C GLU A 148 -12.19 4.78 -11.37
N ALA A 149 -11.91 3.63 -11.99
CA ALA A 149 -10.62 3.37 -12.61
C ALA A 149 -10.27 4.51 -13.59
N PRO A 150 -9.08 5.12 -13.48
CA PRO A 150 -8.72 6.23 -14.34
C PRO A 150 -8.69 5.79 -15.81
N ILE A 151 -9.25 6.62 -16.70
CA ILE A 151 -9.31 6.37 -18.14
C ILE A 151 -8.70 7.56 -18.89
N ALA A 152 -7.74 7.29 -19.77
CA ALA A 152 -7.28 8.22 -20.79
C ALA A 152 -7.83 7.78 -22.15
N ARG A 153 -8.75 8.57 -22.71
CA ARG A 153 -9.43 8.28 -23.98
C ARG A 153 -8.90 9.16 -25.11
N PHE A 154 -8.57 8.50 -26.21
CA PHE A 154 -8.06 9.06 -27.45
C PHE A 154 -9.07 8.77 -28.58
N ALA A 155 -10.04 9.66 -28.77
CA ALA A 155 -11.13 9.46 -29.74
C ALA A 155 -10.70 9.73 -31.20
N ALA A 156 -11.42 9.17 -32.19
CA ALA A 156 -11.16 9.38 -33.62
C ALA A 156 -11.11 10.84 -34.06
N GLY A 157 -11.87 11.72 -33.40
CA GLY A 157 -11.88 13.16 -33.68
C GLY A 157 -10.58 13.90 -33.29
N GLY A 158 -9.60 13.19 -32.74
CA GLY A 158 -8.40 13.77 -32.15
C GLY A 158 -8.61 14.17 -30.68
N GLY A 159 -7.56 14.74 -30.08
CA GLY A 159 -7.56 15.16 -28.68
C GLY A 159 -7.43 14.03 -27.66
N ILE A 160 -7.42 14.39 -26.38
CA ILE A 160 -7.37 13.48 -25.24
C ILE A 160 -8.40 13.94 -24.21
N SER A 161 -9.14 13.00 -23.62
CA SER A 161 -9.94 13.24 -22.43
C SER A 161 -9.50 12.28 -21.33
N VAL A 162 -9.32 12.78 -20.12
CA VAL A 162 -8.94 12.00 -18.95
C VAL A 162 -10.08 12.07 -17.93
N SER A 163 -10.47 10.92 -17.38
CA SER A 163 -11.49 10.80 -16.34
C SER A 163 -11.04 9.85 -15.23
N GLY A 164 -11.67 9.96 -14.05
CA GLY A 164 -11.25 9.24 -12.84
C GLY A 164 -10.00 9.82 -12.19
N ASP A 165 -9.64 9.29 -11.02
CA ASP A 165 -8.47 9.74 -10.26
C ASP A 165 -7.19 9.12 -10.82
N VAL A 166 -6.45 9.89 -11.63
CA VAL A 166 -5.15 9.45 -12.16
C VAL A 166 -4.08 9.64 -11.09
N ARG A 167 -3.88 8.62 -10.27
CA ARG A 167 -2.94 8.64 -9.15
C ARG A 167 -1.90 7.52 -9.25
N GLN A 168 -0.74 7.74 -8.65
CA GLN A 168 0.27 6.70 -8.45
C GLN A 168 -0.36 5.48 -7.76
N SER A 169 0.13 4.29 -8.09
CA SER A 169 -0.41 2.98 -7.69
C SER A 169 -1.73 2.58 -8.37
N ALA A 170 -2.41 3.48 -9.08
CA ALA A 170 -3.59 3.12 -9.84
C ALA A 170 -3.22 2.45 -11.18
N ARG A 171 -4.21 1.83 -11.82
CA ARG A 171 -4.10 1.29 -13.17
C ARG A 171 -4.86 2.19 -14.13
N LEU A 172 -4.15 2.86 -15.03
CA LEU A 172 -4.72 3.68 -16.09
C LEU A 172 -5.22 2.80 -17.23
N THR A 173 -6.49 2.92 -17.57
CA THR A 173 -7.04 2.37 -18.81
C THR A 173 -6.78 3.36 -19.94
N ILE A 174 -6.06 2.92 -20.97
CA ILE A 174 -5.84 3.67 -22.20
C ILE A 174 -6.86 3.18 -23.20
N GLU A 175 -7.83 4.01 -23.55
CA GLU A 175 -8.79 3.75 -24.63
C GLU A 175 -8.35 4.49 -25.89
N TYR A 176 -8.02 3.75 -26.95
CA TYR A 176 -7.50 4.31 -28.18
C TYR A 176 -8.36 3.92 -29.38
N ASP A 177 -8.96 4.91 -30.03
CA ASP A 177 -9.66 4.68 -31.28
C ASP A 177 -8.65 4.44 -32.40
N VAL A 178 -8.57 3.19 -32.86
CA VAL A 178 -7.64 2.79 -33.90
C VAL A 178 -7.86 3.53 -35.23
N ALA A 179 -9.01 4.17 -35.46
CA ALA A 179 -9.24 4.98 -36.66
C ALA A 179 -8.39 6.25 -36.71
N ARG A 180 -7.75 6.66 -35.60
CA ARG A 180 -6.79 7.79 -35.56
C ARG A 180 -5.51 7.55 -36.35
N LEU A 181 -5.11 6.28 -36.49
CA LEU A 181 -3.92 5.86 -37.24
C LEU A 181 -4.29 4.89 -38.38
N PRO A 182 -4.99 5.34 -39.43
CA PRO A 182 -5.44 4.46 -40.51
C PRO A 182 -4.31 4.04 -41.46
N GLN A 183 -3.14 4.69 -41.40
CA GLN A 183 -1.98 4.34 -42.23
C GLN A 183 -1.36 3.02 -41.74
N CYS A 184 -0.54 2.36 -42.57
CA CYS A 184 0.20 1.14 -42.22
C CYS A 184 -0.68 -0.06 -41.77
N ARG A 185 -1.86 -0.21 -42.38
CA ARG A 185 -2.80 -1.32 -42.11
C ARG A 185 -2.58 -2.48 -43.08
N ASP A 186 -1.45 -3.17 -42.94
CA ASP A 186 -1.09 -4.28 -43.82
C ASP A 186 -2.00 -5.50 -43.64
N THR A 187 -2.16 -6.29 -44.71
CA THR A 187 -2.87 -7.58 -44.66
C THR A 187 -1.95 -8.71 -45.09
N ARG A 188 -1.98 -9.85 -44.38
CA ARG A 188 -1.24 -11.06 -44.74
C ARG A 188 -2.19 -12.25 -44.73
N TYR A 189 -2.26 -12.98 -45.84
CA TYR A 189 -3.21 -14.10 -46.04
C TYR A 189 -4.68 -13.71 -45.75
N GLY A 190 -5.06 -12.47 -46.08
CA GLY A 190 -6.41 -11.94 -45.84
C GLY A 190 -6.69 -11.53 -44.38
N LEU A 191 -5.73 -11.65 -43.47
CA LEU A 191 -5.86 -11.24 -42.07
C LEU A 191 -5.12 -9.91 -41.82
N PRO A 192 -5.60 -9.07 -40.86
CA PRO A 192 -4.85 -7.92 -40.37
C PRO A 192 -3.46 -8.33 -39.90
N ALA A 193 -2.43 -7.66 -40.44
CA ALA A 193 -1.03 -7.90 -40.13
C ALA A 193 -0.36 -6.59 -39.70
N TRP A 194 -1.00 -5.87 -38.78
CA TRP A 194 -0.53 -4.62 -38.19
C TRP A 194 -0.87 -4.58 -36.71
N SER A 195 -0.22 -3.68 -35.96
CA SER A 195 -0.53 -3.47 -34.54
C SER A 195 -0.31 -2.02 -34.14
N VAL A 196 -1.16 -1.54 -33.23
CA VAL A 196 -1.00 -0.21 -32.61
C VAL A 196 -0.45 -0.39 -31.20
N LEU A 197 0.66 0.29 -30.92
CA LEU A 197 1.32 0.32 -29.63
C LEU A 197 1.14 1.70 -29.00
N ALA A 198 0.71 1.75 -27.75
CA ALA A 198 0.78 2.94 -26.91
C ALA A 198 2.11 2.91 -26.17
N HIS A 199 3.04 3.76 -26.57
CA HIS A 199 4.30 3.97 -25.90
C HIS A 199 4.11 4.97 -24.75
N TYR A 200 4.89 4.80 -23.69
CA TYR A 200 4.86 5.67 -22.53
C TYR A 200 6.24 6.03 -22.00
N ARG A 201 6.33 7.17 -21.32
CA ARG A 201 7.53 7.63 -20.59
C ARG A 201 7.12 8.30 -19.28
N PHE A 202 7.67 7.81 -18.17
CA PHE A 202 7.51 8.42 -16.85
C PHE A 202 8.53 9.55 -16.59
N PRO A 203 8.33 10.39 -15.56
CA PRO A 203 9.26 11.47 -15.20
C PRO A 203 10.70 11.01 -14.93
N SER A 204 10.88 9.80 -14.38
CA SER A 204 12.22 9.19 -14.21
C SER A 204 12.97 8.97 -15.54
N GLY A 205 12.26 9.01 -16.66
CA GLY A 205 12.75 8.65 -17.97
C GLY A 205 12.50 7.20 -18.35
N ARG A 206 11.94 6.36 -17.44
CA ARG A 206 11.56 4.99 -17.77
C ARG A 206 10.51 4.95 -18.87
N THR A 207 10.74 4.11 -19.87
CA THR A 207 9.88 3.96 -21.05
C THR A 207 9.35 2.53 -21.20
N GLY A 208 8.22 2.37 -21.87
CA GLY A 208 7.71 1.07 -22.31
C GLY A 208 6.56 1.22 -23.29
N TYR A 209 5.85 0.13 -23.58
CA TYR A 209 4.66 0.17 -24.41
C TYR A 209 3.62 -0.88 -24.01
N VAL A 210 2.36 -0.63 -24.37
CA VAL A 210 1.25 -1.59 -24.27
C VAL A 210 0.50 -1.68 -25.61
N PRO A 211 0.04 -2.86 -26.05
CA PRO A 211 -0.68 -3.01 -27.31
C PRO A 211 -2.11 -2.51 -27.17
N VAL A 212 -2.53 -1.56 -28.02
CA VAL A 212 -3.90 -1.01 -28.07
C VAL A 212 -4.61 -1.34 -29.38
N THR A 213 -4.12 -2.33 -30.12
CA THR A 213 -4.72 -2.82 -31.37
C THR A 213 -6.21 -3.20 -31.23
N SER A 214 -6.62 -3.68 -30.05
CA SER A 214 -8.00 -4.02 -29.72
C SER A 214 -8.85 -2.83 -29.23
N GLY A 215 -8.28 -1.62 -29.22
CA GLY A 215 -8.96 -0.39 -28.80
C GLY A 215 -8.73 0.00 -27.33
N SER A 216 -8.14 -0.88 -26.51
CA SER A 216 -7.83 -0.55 -25.12
C SER A 216 -6.65 -1.35 -24.58
N ALA A 217 -5.94 -0.77 -23.61
CA ALA A 217 -4.95 -1.46 -22.79
C ALA A 217 -4.91 -0.87 -21.37
N THR A 218 -4.22 -1.52 -20.45
CA THR A 218 -4.01 -1.01 -19.10
C THR A 218 -2.54 -0.78 -18.81
N LEU A 219 -2.22 0.30 -18.09
CA LEU A 219 -0.88 0.68 -17.67
C LEU A 219 -0.87 0.92 -16.15
N ASP A 220 0.04 0.27 -15.42
CA ASP A 220 0.22 0.54 -13.99
C ASP A 220 0.97 1.87 -13.78
N LEU A 221 0.39 2.78 -13.01
CA LEU A 221 0.93 4.12 -12.74
C LEU A 221 1.88 4.08 -11.56
N VAL A 222 3.13 3.65 -11.77
CA VAL A 222 4.02 3.42 -10.63
C VAL A 222 4.88 4.64 -10.24
N GLU A 223 4.74 5.76 -10.94
CA GLU A 223 5.35 7.06 -10.61
C GLU A 223 4.29 8.17 -10.71
N SER A 224 4.40 9.19 -9.85
CA SER A 224 3.65 10.44 -9.98
C SER A 224 4.37 11.46 -10.89
N GLY A 225 3.67 12.51 -11.30
CA GLY A 225 4.16 13.54 -12.21
C GLY A 225 3.62 13.40 -13.63
N GLU A 226 4.34 13.96 -14.61
CA GLU A 226 3.91 13.96 -16.01
C GLU A 226 4.22 12.62 -16.71
N LEU A 227 3.18 11.82 -16.97
CA LEU A 227 3.25 10.68 -17.87
C LEU A 227 3.11 11.16 -19.32
N GLN A 228 4.09 10.80 -20.16
CA GLN A 228 4.03 11.06 -21.59
C GLN A 228 3.55 9.82 -22.34
N LEU A 229 2.65 10.01 -23.32
CA LEU A 229 2.10 8.95 -24.17
C LEU A 229 2.23 9.31 -25.66
N TRP A 230 2.51 8.32 -26.50
CA TRP A 230 2.46 8.46 -27.96
C TRP A 230 2.14 7.11 -28.60
N PHE A 231 1.60 7.12 -29.82
CA PHE A 231 1.10 5.90 -30.45
C PHE A 231 1.85 5.61 -31.74
N GLU A 232 2.16 4.34 -31.96
CA GLU A 232 2.79 3.82 -33.17
C GLU A 232 1.90 2.77 -33.80
N ASN A 233 1.57 2.91 -35.08
CA ASN A 233 1.07 1.80 -35.87
C ASN A 233 2.22 1.19 -36.69
N GLN A 234 2.45 -0.11 -36.51
CA GLN A 234 3.45 -0.87 -37.25
C GLN A 234 2.78 -1.92 -38.15
N GLY A 235 3.09 -1.89 -39.44
CA GLY A 235 2.65 -2.87 -40.44
C GLY A 235 3.70 -3.96 -40.67
N TYR A 236 3.25 -5.16 -41.04
CA TYR A 236 4.11 -6.33 -41.32
C TYR A 236 5.21 -6.06 -42.36
N TYR A 237 4.97 -5.21 -43.35
CA TYR A 237 5.95 -4.89 -44.40
C TYR A 237 6.89 -3.73 -44.04
N GLY A 238 6.93 -3.34 -42.76
CA GLY A 238 7.85 -2.32 -42.24
C GLY A 238 7.32 -0.89 -42.29
N CYS A 239 6.05 -0.68 -42.67
CA CYS A 239 5.40 0.62 -42.58
C CYS A 239 5.24 1.05 -41.12
N ARG A 240 5.53 2.31 -40.81
CA ARG A 240 5.30 2.92 -39.48
C ARG A 240 4.58 4.25 -39.61
N ALA A 241 3.61 4.48 -38.73
CA ALA A 241 2.91 5.75 -38.59
C ALA A 241 2.77 6.12 -37.11
N TRP A 242 2.75 7.41 -36.80
CA TRP A 242 2.77 7.92 -35.44
C TRP A 242 1.61 8.87 -35.18
N ASP A 243 0.99 8.77 -34.01
CA ASP A 243 -0.01 9.71 -33.52
C ASP A 243 0.50 10.35 -32.22
N SER A 244 0.57 11.67 -32.28
CA SER A 244 1.11 12.57 -31.28
C SER A 244 0.35 13.90 -31.36
N LEU A 245 0.44 14.73 -30.33
CA LEU A 245 -0.13 16.07 -30.29
C LEU A 245 0.75 17.03 -31.11
N ASP A 246 0.55 17.08 -32.42
CA ASP A 246 1.28 17.97 -33.35
C ASP A 246 2.81 17.86 -33.25
N GLY A 247 3.32 16.62 -33.09
CA GLY A 247 4.75 16.34 -32.92
C GLY A 247 5.22 16.32 -31.46
N ALA A 248 4.33 16.61 -30.49
CA ALA A 248 4.59 16.44 -29.06
C ALA A 248 3.89 15.21 -28.50
N ASN A 249 4.45 14.57 -27.48
CA ASN A 249 3.78 13.48 -26.77
C ASN A 249 2.54 14.03 -26.02
N TYR A 250 1.50 13.22 -25.93
CA TYR A 250 0.37 13.47 -25.03
C TYR A 250 0.85 13.47 -23.58
N ARG A 251 0.25 14.29 -22.74
CA ARG A 251 0.63 14.45 -21.33
C ARG A 251 -0.57 14.11 -20.45
N VAL A 252 -0.35 13.24 -19.48
CA VAL A 252 -1.31 12.90 -18.42
C VAL A 252 -0.62 13.19 -17.10
N VAL A 253 -1.26 13.99 -16.25
CA VAL A 253 -0.74 14.26 -14.90
C VAL A 253 -1.17 13.11 -13.99
N VAL A 254 -0.19 12.51 -13.31
CA VAL A 254 -0.39 11.46 -12.32
C VAL A 254 -0.16 12.08 -10.95
N ASP A 255 -1.19 12.14 -10.12
CA ASP A 255 -1.07 12.63 -8.76
C ASP A 255 -0.25 11.66 -7.90
N ALA A 256 0.47 12.19 -6.92
CA ALA A 256 1.09 11.36 -5.90
C ALA A 256 0.02 10.70 -5.03
N ASP A 257 0.21 9.43 -4.68
CA ASP A 257 -0.56 8.85 -3.57
C ASP A 257 0.06 9.40 -2.27
N PRO A 258 -0.68 10.14 -1.42
CA PRO A 258 -0.13 10.62 -0.15
C PRO A 258 0.30 9.47 0.78
N ARG A 259 -0.23 8.27 0.56
CA ARG A 259 0.22 7.06 1.27
C ARG A 259 1.49 6.47 0.69
N ALA A 260 1.87 6.82 -0.55
CA ALA A 260 3.08 6.31 -1.18
C ALA A 260 4.30 6.56 -0.29
N PRO A 261 5.24 5.61 -0.22
CA PRO A 261 6.54 5.90 0.34
C PRO A 261 7.24 6.99 -0.48
N GLY A 262 8.01 7.85 0.18
CA GLY A 262 8.83 8.84 -0.51
C GLY A 262 9.97 8.18 -1.29
N TRP A 263 10.43 7.01 -0.85
CA TRP A 263 11.42 6.20 -1.55
C TRP A 263 11.34 4.72 -1.17
N MET A 264 11.66 3.84 -2.12
CA MET A 264 11.92 2.41 -1.88
C MET A 264 13.12 1.96 -2.70
N GLY A 265 13.95 1.09 -2.15
CA GLY A 265 15.09 0.58 -2.89
C GLY A 265 16.02 -0.29 -2.07
N ASN A 266 17.30 -0.31 -2.47
CA ASN A 266 18.33 -1.20 -1.91
C ASN A 266 17.89 -2.67 -1.87
N ALA A 267 17.10 -3.10 -2.86
CA ALA A 267 16.58 -4.44 -2.90
C ALA A 267 17.76 -5.43 -3.09
N ALA A 268 17.95 -6.34 -2.16
CA ALA A 268 19.07 -7.27 -2.19
C ALA A 268 18.72 -8.63 -1.57
N SER A 269 19.38 -9.67 -2.05
CA SER A 269 19.39 -11.00 -1.44
C SER A 269 20.62 -11.17 -0.54
N VAL A 270 20.48 -11.97 0.51
CA VAL A 270 21.59 -12.42 1.34
C VAL A 270 21.44 -13.92 1.57
N ILE A 271 22.42 -14.67 1.06
CA ILE A 271 22.60 -16.10 1.32
C ILE A 271 24.00 -16.27 1.90
N ASN A 272 24.11 -16.34 3.22
CA ASN A 272 25.41 -16.40 3.89
C ASN A 272 25.35 -17.22 5.19
N ARG A 273 26.48 -17.85 5.54
CA ARG A 273 26.70 -18.50 6.85
C ARG A 273 27.05 -17.50 7.96
N MET A 274 27.64 -16.36 7.61
CA MET A 274 28.06 -15.35 8.58
C MET A 274 26.90 -14.40 8.90
N THR A 275 26.75 -14.07 10.17
CA THR A 275 25.81 -13.06 10.67
C THR A 275 26.59 -11.86 11.20
N CYS A 276 25.97 -10.68 11.14
CA CYS A 276 26.48 -9.44 11.69
C CYS A 276 25.40 -8.80 12.56
N ASP A 277 25.69 -8.54 13.83
CA ASP A 277 24.76 -7.96 14.80
C ASP A 277 23.39 -8.67 14.85
N GLY A 278 23.41 -10.00 14.81
CA GLY A 278 22.20 -10.83 14.82
C GLY A 278 21.42 -10.87 13.51
N GLY A 279 21.93 -10.27 12.43
CA GLY A 279 21.28 -10.17 11.12
C GLY A 279 22.22 -10.42 9.92
N PRO A 280 21.80 -10.06 8.70
CA PRO A 280 22.66 -10.09 7.53
C PRO A 280 23.82 -9.07 7.65
N CYS A 281 25.00 -9.46 7.20
CA CYS A 281 26.09 -8.52 6.96
C CYS A 281 25.79 -7.68 5.72
N ASP A 282 25.80 -6.35 5.84
CA ASP A 282 25.50 -5.45 4.70
C ASP A 282 26.47 -5.66 3.53
N SER A 283 27.73 -6.02 3.81
CA SER A 283 28.74 -6.35 2.79
C SER A 283 28.43 -7.63 1.99
N SER A 284 27.48 -8.44 2.45
CA SER A 284 27.07 -9.69 1.79
C SER A 284 25.80 -9.54 0.95
N ARG A 285 25.26 -8.32 0.83
CA ARG A 285 24.06 -8.04 0.04
C ARG A 285 24.39 -8.09 -1.45
N VAL A 286 23.61 -8.87 -2.18
CA VAL A 286 23.66 -8.94 -3.65
C VAL A 286 22.38 -8.31 -4.18
N ALA A 287 22.51 -7.24 -4.96
CA ALA A 287 21.39 -6.52 -5.55
C ALA A 287 20.46 -7.47 -6.34
N LEU A 288 19.14 -7.34 -6.20
CA LEU A 288 18.18 -8.27 -6.81
C LEU A 288 18.16 -8.20 -8.33
N GLU A 289 18.66 -7.12 -8.92
CA GLU A 289 18.85 -6.96 -10.36
C GLU A 289 19.80 -8.00 -10.93
N ASN A 290 20.72 -8.53 -10.11
CA ASN A 290 21.65 -9.60 -10.50
C ASN A 290 21.02 -11.00 -10.43
N GLY A 291 19.79 -11.11 -9.93
CA GLY A 291 19.16 -12.38 -9.57
C GLY A 291 19.85 -13.06 -8.37
N TRP A 292 19.33 -14.22 -7.99
CA TRP A 292 19.91 -15.05 -6.94
C TRP A 292 19.52 -16.52 -7.12
N THR A 293 20.32 -17.41 -6.52
CA THR A 293 20.04 -18.84 -6.50
C THR A 293 20.00 -19.36 -5.06
N TYR A 294 18.83 -19.86 -4.65
CA TYR A 294 18.63 -20.56 -3.38
C TYR A 294 18.69 -22.07 -3.63
N GLY A 295 19.91 -22.61 -3.58
CA GLY A 295 20.17 -24.03 -3.82
C GLY A 295 20.37 -24.87 -2.56
N THR A 296 20.80 -26.12 -2.74
CA THR A 296 21.02 -27.10 -1.66
C THR A 296 22.01 -26.62 -0.60
N TYR A 297 23.07 -25.91 -1.00
CA TYR A 297 23.99 -25.25 -0.07
C TYR A 297 23.26 -24.25 0.83
N ALA A 298 22.42 -23.37 0.26
CA ALA A 298 21.70 -22.35 1.00
C ALA A 298 20.73 -22.98 2.02
N ARG A 299 20.05 -24.06 1.61
CA ARG A 299 19.14 -24.83 2.48
C ARG A 299 19.87 -25.43 3.69
N GLN A 300 21.06 -25.99 3.48
CA GLN A 300 21.77 -26.77 4.49
C GLN A 300 22.77 -25.97 5.34
N ARG A 301 23.37 -24.91 4.79
CA ARG A 301 24.56 -24.27 5.34
C ARG A 301 24.43 -22.77 5.57
N ALA A 302 23.51 -22.08 4.90
CA ALA A 302 23.34 -20.65 5.11
C ALA A 302 22.57 -20.38 6.40
N ALA A 303 23.11 -19.46 7.21
CA ALA A 303 22.46 -18.96 8.42
C ALA A 303 21.41 -17.91 8.07
N ILE A 304 21.71 -17.06 7.08
CA ILE A 304 20.80 -16.06 6.52
C ILE A 304 20.44 -16.47 5.09
N ARG A 305 19.15 -16.40 4.77
CA ARG A 305 18.56 -16.78 3.47
C ARG A 305 17.30 -15.99 3.22
N ALA A 306 17.48 -14.70 2.96
CA ALA A 306 16.37 -13.77 2.85
C ALA A 306 16.63 -12.68 1.83
N ILE A 307 15.55 -12.05 1.41
CA ILE A 307 15.52 -10.88 0.55
C ILE A 307 15.19 -9.68 1.43
N TYR A 308 15.86 -8.56 1.19
CA TYR A 308 15.70 -7.32 1.93
C TYR A 308 15.50 -6.15 0.99
N PHE A 309 14.72 -5.17 1.42
CA PHE A 309 14.65 -3.87 0.77
C PHE A 309 14.33 -2.80 1.83
N ASP A 310 14.62 -1.56 1.47
CA ASP A 310 14.50 -0.41 2.36
C ASP A 310 13.37 0.49 1.86
N VAL A 311 12.62 1.07 2.80
CA VAL A 311 11.50 1.97 2.56
C VAL A 311 11.68 3.22 3.39
N TRP A 312 11.54 4.38 2.76
CA TRP A 312 11.48 5.67 3.45
C TRP A 312 10.14 6.36 3.20
N LYS A 313 9.52 6.85 4.27
CA LYS A 313 8.33 7.70 4.21
C LYS A 313 8.42 8.76 5.30
N ALA A 314 8.43 10.03 4.88
CA ALA A 314 8.51 11.18 5.77
C ALA A 314 7.43 11.12 6.87
N GLY A 315 7.85 11.34 8.11
CA GLY A 315 6.98 11.30 9.29
C GLY A 315 6.53 9.90 9.70
N VAL A 316 6.92 8.84 8.98
CA VAL A 316 6.54 7.45 9.29
C VAL A 316 7.76 6.60 9.64
N THR A 317 8.84 6.68 8.87
CA THR A 317 10.05 5.84 9.06
C THR A 317 11.20 6.58 9.76
N ASP A 318 11.06 7.90 9.96
CA ASP A 318 12.09 8.77 10.54
C ASP A 318 12.38 8.50 12.03
N PHE A 319 11.50 7.75 12.71
CA PHE A 319 11.62 7.39 14.12
C PHE A 319 11.20 5.93 14.37
N ASP A 320 11.38 5.45 15.60
CA ASP A 320 10.90 4.14 16.01
C ASP A 320 9.38 4.17 16.10
N ASN A 321 8.73 3.63 15.07
CA ASN A 321 7.29 3.65 14.93
C ASN A 321 6.69 2.26 15.26
N ALA A 322 5.97 2.16 16.39
CA ALA A 322 5.30 0.93 16.79
C ALA A 322 4.12 0.55 15.87
N ASN A 323 3.57 1.52 15.13
CA ASN A 323 2.44 1.36 14.22
C ASN A 323 2.87 1.21 12.74
N LEU A 324 4.16 0.97 12.50
CA LEU A 324 4.70 0.87 11.13
C LEU A 324 3.96 -0.16 10.26
N TRP A 325 3.44 -1.23 10.87
CA TRP A 325 2.65 -2.26 10.19
C TRP A 325 1.29 -1.77 9.70
N ALA A 326 0.71 -0.75 10.34
CA ALA A 326 -0.54 -0.12 9.94
C ALA A 326 -0.30 1.03 8.96
N ASP A 327 0.81 1.75 9.11
CA ASP A 327 1.16 2.91 8.27
C ASP A 327 1.76 2.53 6.90
N LEU A 328 2.31 1.32 6.80
CA LEU A 328 2.90 0.75 5.58
C LEU A 328 2.34 -0.67 5.32
N ASP A 329 1.47 -0.79 4.32
CA ASP A 329 1.01 -2.05 3.75
C ASP A 329 2.09 -2.62 2.83
N VAL A 330 2.92 -3.53 3.38
CA VAL A 330 4.07 -4.09 2.67
C VAL A 330 3.83 -5.55 2.28
N GLN A 331 3.83 -5.81 0.98
CA GLN A 331 3.51 -7.12 0.43
C GLN A 331 4.55 -7.55 -0.62
N VAL A 332 4.72 -8.87 -0.74
CA VAL A 332 5.35 -9.51 -1.89
C VAL A 332 4.26 -10.15 -2.74
N HIS A 333 4.39 -9.98 -4.04
CA HIS A 333 3.59 -10.66 -5.05
C HIS A 333 4.52 -11.59 -5.81
N TYR A 334 4.27 -12.90 -5.79
CA TYR A 334 5.14 -13.89 -6.45
C TYR A 334 4.36 -14.96 -7.23
N ARG A 335 5.00 -15.57 -8.23
CA ARG A 335 4.47 -16.73 -8.96
C ARG A 335 5.59 -17.68 -9.38
N TRP A 336 5.28 -18.97 -9.45
CA TRP A 336 6.21 -20.03 -9.87
C TRP A 336 6.01 -20.50 -11.31
N ARG A 337 4.90 -20.08 -11.92
CA ARG A 337 4.60 -20.31 -13.33
C ARG A 337 4.61 -18.99 -14.07
N SER A 338 5.20 -18.97 -15.25
CA SER A 338 5.28 -17.79 -16.12
C SER A 338 3.92 -17.21 -16.52
N THR A 339 2.88 -18.04 -16.55
CA THR A 339 1.48 -17.65 -16.87
C THR A 339 0.55 -17.71 -15.65
N GLY A 340 1.06 -18.07 -14.47
CA GLY A 340 0.26 -18.16 -13.26
C GLY A 340 -0.16 -16.81 -12.71
N ALA A 341 -1.22 -16.81 -11.90
CA ALA A 341 -1.60 -15.66 -11.09
C ALA A 341 -0.54 -15.42 -10.00
N PHE A 342 -0.34 -14.15 -9.64
CA PHE A 342 0.48 -13.80 -8.50
C PHE A 342 -0.23 -14.21 -7.20
N GLN A 343 0.52 -14.84 -6.32
CA GLN A 343 0.16 -15.02 -4.91
C GLN A 343 0.72 -13.83 -4.12
N THR A 344 0.04 -13.46 -3.04
CA THR A 344 0.40 -12.30 -2.22
C THR A 344 0.65 -12.70 -0.78
N ARG A 345 1.67 -12.11 -0.15
CA ARG A 345 1.99 -12.26 1.27
C ARG A 345 2.49 -10.94 1.85
N TYR A 346 2.26 -10.71 3.13
CA TYR A 346 2.89 -9.62 3.85
C TYR A 346 4.39 -9.87 4.04
N VAL A 347 5.18 -8.80 3.97
CA VAL A 347 6.62 -8.84 4.26
C VAL A 347 6.85 -8.26 5.65
N ARG A 348 7.63 -8.96 6.47
CA ARG A 348 7.88 -8.53 7.84
C ARG A 348 8.85 -7.34 7.89
N PHE A 349 8.58 -6.41 8.79
CA PHE A 349 9.58 -5.44 9.22
C PHE A 349 10.73 -6.16 9.91
N PHE A 350 11.96 -5.81 9.56
CA PHE A 350 13.17 -6.40 10.11
C PHE A 350 13.82 -5.47 11.13
N ARG A 351 14.25 -4.29 10.68
CA ARG A 351 14.86 -3.26 11.53
C ARG A 351 14.87 -1.91 10.84
N ARG A 352 15.20 -0.85 11.57
CA ARG A 352 15.54 0.45 10.97
C ARG A 352 16.99 0.52 10.52
N VAL A 353 17.24 1.27 9.45
CA VAL A 353 18.57 1.61 8.95
C VAL A 353 18.58 3.09 8.63
N GLY A 354 19.13 3.91 9.55
CA GLY A 354 18.96 5.35 9.47
C GLY A 354 17.49 5.75 9.57
N ASN A 355 16.99 6.50 8.58
CA ASN A 355 15.59 6.90 8.50
C ASN A 355 14.71 5.89 7.74
N ASP A 356 15.27 4.76 7.32
CA ASP A 356 14.58 3.78 6.49
C ASP A 356 14.09 2.60 7.35
N ALA A 357 12.93 2.07 6.98
CA ALA A 357 12.46 0.78 7.44
C ALA A 357 12.96 -0.33 6.50
N ARG A 358 13.74 -1.28 7.01
CA ARG A 358 14.15 -2.47 6.27
C ARG A 358 13.13 -3.58 6.47
N TYR A 359 12.68 -4.14 5.36
CA TYR A 359 11.80 -5.30 5.33
C TYR A 359 12.58 -6.56 4.94
N GLU A 360 12.09 -7.71 5.38
CA GLU A 360 12.70 -9.01 5.13
C GLU A 360 11.67 -10.02 4.65
N LEU A 361 11.98 -10.68 3.54
CA LEU A 361 11.26 -11.85 3.05
C LEU A 361 12.18 -13.07 3.17
N PRO A 362 11.94 -13.98 4.12
CA PRO A 362 12.61 -15.28 4.15
C PRO A 362 12.34 -16.03 2.84
N MET A 363 13.40 -16.49 2.16
CA MET A 363 13.26 -17.13 0.84
C MET A 363 12.39 -18.39 0.88
N ALA A 364 12.35 -19.08 2.02
CA ALA A 364 11.53 -20.27 2.22
C ALA A 364 10.02 -20.00 2.09
N GLU A 365 9.56 -18.75 2.25
CA GLU A 365 8.13 -18.42 2.14
C GLU A 365 7.61 -18.41 0.70
N ILE A 366 8.51 -18.31 -0.29
CA ILE A 366 8.19 -18.29 -1.71
C ILE A 366 8.85 -19.45 -2.48
N ASP A 367 9.35 -20.45 -1.76
CA ASP A 367 10.10 -21.58 -2.31
C ASP A 367 9.16 -22.69 -2.82
N PRO A 368 9.05 -22.89 -4.14
CA PRO A 368 8.20 -23.94 -4.69
C PRO A 368 8.77 -25.34 -4.43
N LEU A 369 10.08 -25.46 -4.16
CA LEU A 369 10.73 -26.76 -3.95
C LEU A 369 10.74 -27.18 -2.48
N ALA A 370 10.14 -26.39 -1.60
CA ALA A 370 10.00 -26.75 -0.20
C ALA A 370 9.15 -28.04 -0.03
N GLY A 371 9.57 -28.92 0.89
CA GLY A 371 8.83 -30.14 1.20
C GLY A 371 9.73 -31.36 1.44
N PRO A 372 9.17 -32.58 1.38
CA PRO A 372 9.91 -33.80 1.63
C PRO A 372 11.05 -34.01 0.64
N TYR A 373 12.17 -34.53 1.14
CA TYR A 373 13.41 -34.79 0.40
C TYR A 373 13.28 -35.84 -0.72
N THR A 374 12.15 -36.52 -0.87
CA THR A 374 11.94 -37.44 -1.99
C THR A 374 10.46 -37.46 -2.35
N ARG A 375 10.15 -37.14 -3.60
CA ARG A 375 8.82 -37.27 -4.18
C ARG A 375 8.70 -38.64 -4.80
N THR A 376 7.70 -39.41 -4.37
CA THR A 376 7.43 -40.76 -4.87
C THR A 376 6.19 -40.83 -5.75
N ASP A 377 5.40 -39.75 -5.78
CA ASP A 377 4.15 -39.67 -6.53
C ASP A 377 4.04 -38.32 -7.27
N PRO A 378 3.58 -38.27 -8.53
CA PRO A 378 3.45 -37.02 -9.29
C PRO A 378 2.53 -35.97 -8.64
N SER A 379 1.54 -36.38 -7.85
CA SER A 379 0.66 -35.46 -7.09
C SER A 379 1.41 -34.67 -6.01
N GLN A 380 2.62 -35.11 -5.64
CA GLN A 380 3.48 -34.42 -4.69
C GLN A 380 4.34 -33.35 -5.39
N CYS A 381 4.34 -33.27 -6.72
CA CYS A 381 5.15 -32.32 -7.46
C CYS A 381 4.65 -30.89 -7.24
N PRO A 382 5.58 -29.93 -7.11
CA PRO A 382 5.19 -28.54 -6.91
C PRO A 382 4.53 -27.97 -8.16
N ASP A 383 3.59 -27.05 -7.95
CA ASP A 383 2.90 -26.33 -9.02
C ASP A 383 3.79 -25.21 -9.58
N ALA A 384 4.90 -25.59 -10.23
CA ALA A 384 5.93 -24.70 -10.72
C ALA A 384 6.47 -25.13 -12.09
N ASP A 385 7.02 -24.19 -12.85
CA ASP A 385 7.69 -24.48 -14.11
C ASP A 385 9.10 -25.06 -13.82
N LEU A 386 9.18 -26.38 -13.66
CA LEU A 386 10.42 -27.10 -13.37
C LEU A 386 11.28 -27.31 -14.61
N ARG A 387 12.60 -27.23 -14.43
CA ARG A 387 13.59 -27.55 -15.47
C ARG A 387 14.80 -28.23 -14.86
N VAL A 388 15.53 -29.02 -15.66
CA VAL A 388 16.90 -29.38 -15.28
C VAL A 388 17.70 -28.08 -15.17
N SER A 389 18.43 -27.92 -14.07
CA SER A 389 19.30 -26.76 -13.87
C SER A 389 20.35 -26.68 -15.00
N GLY A 390 20.90 -25.49 -15.22
CA GLY A 390 22.00 -25.30 -16.17
C GLY A 390 23.34 -25.82 -15.66
N ASP A 391 23.37 -26.50 -14.51
CA ASP A 391 24.59 -27.04 -13.93
C ASP A 391 25.16 -28.16 -14.82
N PRO A 392 26.48 -28.16 -15.13
CA PRO A 392 27.08 -29.15 -16.04
C PRO A 392 26.92 -30.61 -15.61
N SER A 393 26.72 -30.89 -14.32
CA SER A 393 26.51 -32.26 -13.84
C SER A 393 25.09 -32.77 -14.09
N GLY A 394 24.13 -31.89 -14.39
CA GLY A 394 22.72 -32.24 -14.52
C GLY A 394 22.09 -32.77 -13.23
N ALA A 395 22.75 -32.56 -12.08
CA ALA A 395 22.36 -33.13 -10.80
C ALA A 395 21.26 -32.34 -10.07
N TYR A 396 20.87 -31.17 -10.57
CA TYR A 396 19.86 -30.31 -9.94
C TYR A 396 18.67 -30.02 -10.85
N VAL A 397 17.52 -29.83 -10.21
CA VAL A 397 16.30 -29.26 -10.79
C VAL A 397 16.16 -27.83 -10.29
N ALA A 398 15.75 -26.94 -11.19
CA ALA A 398 15.54 -25.53 -10.93
C ALA A 398 14.09 -25.15 -11.16
N ALA A 399 13.60 -24.19 -10.38
CA ALA A 399 12.36 -23.48 -10.60
C ALA A 399 12.63 -21.98 -10.48
N ASN A 400 12.15 -21.19 -11.45
CA ASN A 400 12.25 -19.75 -11.34
C ASN A 400 11.03 -19.23 -10.56
N VAL A 401 11.26 -18.23 -9.70
CA VAL A 401 10.20 -17.43 -9.09
C VAL A 401 10.27 -16.03 -9.69
N GLU A 402 9.13 -15.52 -10.13
CA GLU A 402 8.98 -14.14 -10.53
C GLU A 402 8.25 -13.40 -9.42
N TYR A 403 8.75 -12.24 -8.99
CA TYR A 403 8.16 -11.51 -7.87
C TYR A 403 8.44 -10.00 -7.92
N TYR A 404 7.62 -9.24 -7.21
CA TYR A 404 7.81 -7.82 -6.93
C TYR A 404 7.23 -7.49 -5.55
N PHE A 405 7.59 -6.32 -5.02
CA PHE A 405 7.05 -5.85 -3.75
C PHE A 405 6.09 -4.69 -3.98
N THR A 406 5.14 -4.49 -3.07
CA THR A 406 4.34 -3.26 -2.99
C THR A 406 4.41 -2.68 -1.60
N VAL A 407 4.46 -1.36 -1.51
CA VAL A 407 4.29 -0.61 -0.26
C VAL A 407 3.20 0.44 -0.48
N ASN A 408 2.08 0.31 0.25
CA ASN A 408 0.90 1.15 0.05
C ASN A 408 0.48 1.21 -1.43
N GLY A 409 0.48 0.06 -2.09
CA GLY A 409 0.15 -0.09 -3.52
C GLY A 409 1.26 0.31 -4.50
N VAL A 410 2.32 1.02 -4.07
CA VAL A 410 3.43 1.40 -4.97
C VAL A 410 4.35 0.20 -5.18
N ALA A 411 4.56 -0.20 -6.44
CA ALA A 411 5.39 -1.34 -6.76
C ALA A 411 6.90 -1.02 -6.74
N LEU A 412 7.68 -1.83 -6.04
CA LEU A 412 9.14 -1.91 -6.17
C LEU A 412 9.48 -3.06 -7.13
N ARG A 413 10.12 -2.70 -8.24
CA ARG A 413 10.54 -3.59 -9.33
C ARG A 413 11.97 -3.28 -9.73
N ARG A 414 12.51 -4.04 -10.68
CA ARG A 414 13.78 -3.71 -11.33
C ARG A 414 13.67 -2.35 -12.03
N THR A 415 14.82 -1.73 -12.27
CA THR A 415 14.93 -0.42 -12.92
C THR A 415 14.36 -0.39 -14.35
N ASP A 416 14.32 -1.53 -15.04
CA ASP A 416 13.69 -1.72 -16.35
C ASP A 416 12.16 -1.94 -16.28
N GLY A 417 11.57 -1.91 -15.07
CA GLY A 417 10.14 -2.14 -14.85
C GLY A 417 9.72 -3.61 -14.82
N VAL A 418 10.65 -4.54 -15.05
CA VAL A 418 10.39 -5.97 -14.99
C VAL A 418 10.40 -6.45 -13.53
N ASN A 419 9.65 -7.52 -13.26
CA ASN A 419 9.69 -8.19 -11.97
C ASN A 419 11.08 -8.76 -11.67
N PHE A 420 11.40 -8.88 -10.39
CA PHE A 420 12.59 -9.61 -9.96
C PHE A 420 12.44 -11.11 -10.27
N ILE A 421 13.56 -11.77 -10.52
CA ILE A 421 13.61 -13.21 -10.77
C ILE A 421 14.59 -13.85 -9.79
N GLY A 422 14.16 -14.89 -9.11
CA GLY A 422 14.98 -15.76 -8.28
C GLY A 422 14.98 -17.19 -8.80
N THR A 423 16.01 -17.97 -8.51
CA THR A 423 16.08 -19.39 -8.86
C THR A 423 16.13 -20.23 -7.58
N PHE A 424 15.22 -21.18 -7.47
CA PHE A 424 15.27 -22.24 -6.47
C PHE A 424 15.86 -23.49 -7.08
N GLU A 425 16.82 -24.12 -6.40
CA GLU A 425 17.42 -25.37 -6.85
C GLU A 425 17.35 -26.44 -5.76
N ASP A 426 17.12 -27.68 -6.20
CA ASP A 426 17.26 -28.87 -5.36
C ASP A 426 17.80 -30.06 -6.16
N TYR A 427 18.20 -31.12 -5.47
CA TYR A 427 18.72 -32.33 -6.09
C TYR A 427 17.69 -32.98 -7.01
N ARG A 428 18.10 -33.29 -8.24
CA ARG A 428 17.26 -33.94 -9.24
C ARG A 428 16.69 -35.27 -8.76
N SER A 429 17.46 -36.05 -8.01
CA SER A 429 16.99 -37.32 -7.45
C SER A 429 15.75 -37.20 -6.57
N GLN A 430 15.44 -36.00 -6.06
CA GLN A 430 14.27 -35.73 -5.23
C GLN A 430 13.03 -35.36 -6.04
N LEU A 431 13.23 -34.88 -7.28
CA LEU A 431 12.22 -34.26 -8.14
C LEU A 431 12.14 -34.94 -9.52
N GLU A 432 12.83 -36.07 -9.73
CA GLU A 432 12.92 -36.71 -11.05
C GLU A 432 11.56 -37.10 -11.62
N ILE A 433 10.64 -37.56 -10.76
CA ILE A 433 9.26 -37.88 -11.15
C ILE A 433 8.47 -36.65 -11.62
N CYS A 434 8.89 -35.44 -11.24
CA CYS A 434 8.24 -34.18 -11.59
C CYS A 434 8.75 -33.57 -12.90
N LEU A 435 9.71 -34.21 -13.56
CA LEU A 435 10.25 -33.79 -14.86
C LEU A 435 9.67 -34.61 -16.04
N GLN A 436 8.83 -35.61 -15.74
CA GLN A 436 8.14 -36.44 -16.72
C GLN A 436 6.87 -35.72 -17.16
#